data_AF-A0A519CMV5-F1
#
_entry.id   AF-A0A519CMV5-F1
#
_cell.length_a   1.000
_cell.length_b   1.000
_cell.length_c   1.000
_cell.angle_alpha   90.00
_cell.angle_beta   90.00
_cell.angle_gamma   90.00
#
_symmetry.space_group_name_H-M   'P 1'
#
loop_
_entity.id
_entity.type
_entity.pdbx_description
1 polymer ?
#
loop_
_entity_poly.entity_id
_entity_poly.type
_entity_poly.pdbx_seq_one_letter_code
_entity_poly.pdbx_strand_id
1 'polypeptide(L)'
;MGEDVNLNSLPDEVQRLADTMAGIEPDWDIKQWMIDQANMTLDIISMDLNRERLTIEQRLHRVNSIAQRLEPLSDGEIDPDQRNLFDCFDLNDAHGIRGLGQRAAEPNEQLPVEVDDATHPANAFLNFLPDDHGDDPLLAIACQLMLFVVESVMAKGEPVATLDSIYDGMTEHGVNVEETEEALEHLLTTGGLVEVDDDCFIPLV
;
A
#
# COMPACT_ATOMS: atom_id res chain seq x y z
N MET A 1 36.31 21.99 -37.30
CA MET A 1 35.32 22.60 -38.22
C MET A 1 33.98 22.06 -37.77
N GLY A 2 33.44 22.64 -36.70
CA GLY A 2 32.13 22.27 -36.17
C GLY A 2 31.08 23.03 -36.99
N GLU A 3 30.17 22.31 -37.62
CA GLU A 3 29.07 22.90 -38.35
C GLU A 3 28.05 23.38 -37.32
N ASP A 4 28.14 24.65 -36.91
CA ASP A 4 27.19 25.28 -36.00
C ASP A 4 25.78 25.14 -36.59
N VAL A 5 24.86 24.60 -35.79
CA VAL A 5 23.46 24.54 -36.22
C VAL A 5 22.97 25.97 -36.35
N ASN A 6 22.59 26.37 -37.56
CA ASN A 6 21.99 27.67 -37.78
C ASN A 6 20.65 27.70 -37.03
N LEU A 7 20.63 28.34 -35.86
CA LEU A 7 19.42 28.47 -35.03
C LEU A 7 18.23 29.05 -35.82
N ASN A 8 18.51 29.92 -36.79
CA ASN A 8 17.53 30.54 -37.68
C ASN A 8 16.80 29.57 -38.63
N SER A 9 17.24 28.31 -38.74
CA SER A 9 16.57 27.28 -39.55
C SER A 9 15.68 26.34 -38.74
N LEU A 10 15.64 26.48 -37.42
CA LEU A 10 14.83 25.65 -36.52
C LEU A 10 13.42 26.24 -36.33
N PRO A 11 12.42 25.45 -35.90
CA PRO A 11 11.08 25.97 -35.59
C PRO A 11 11.10 27.07 -34.51
N ASP A 12 10.14 28.00 -34.59
CA ASP A 12 10.04 29.17 -33.70
C ASP A 12 9.97 28.79 -32.20
N GLU A 13 9.41 27.63 -31.87
CA GLU A 13 9.38 27.08 -30.50
C GLU A 13 10.78 26.72 -30.01
N VAL A 14 11.58 26.09 -30.87
CA VAL A 14 12.93 25.63 -30.55
C VAL A 14 13.90 26.81 -30.48
N GLN A 15 13.71 27.83 -31.34
CA GLN A 15 14.46 29.08 -31.25
C GLN A 15 14.20 29.82 -29.94
N ARG A 16 12.92 29.97 -29.56
CA ARG A 16 12.55 30.59 -28.27
C ARG A 16 13.15 29.86 -27.09
N LEU A 17 13.13 28.52 -27.09
CA LEU A 17 13.78 27.73 -26.06
C LEU A 17 15.29 28.01 -26.03
N ALA A 18 15.95 27.99 -27.18
CA ALA A 18 17.38 28.25 -27.27
C ALA A 18 17.76 29.63 -26.74
N ASP A 19 17.01 30.67 -27.10
CA ASP A 19 17.23 32.03 -26.63
C ASP A 19 17.04 32.14 -25.12
N THR A 20 16.03 31.48 -24.56
CA THR A 20 15.80 31.46 -23.11
C THR A 20 16.89 30.73 -22.35
N MET A 21 17.34 29.57 -22.85
CA MET A 21 18.34 28.75 -22.17
C MET A 21 19.73 29.36 -22.27
N ALA A 22 20.10 29.94 -23.42
CA ALA A 22 21.34 30.70 -23.56
C ALA A 22 21.38 31.94 -22.66
N GLY A 23 20.21 32.49 -22.30
CA GLY A 23 20.09 33.57 -21.32
C GLY A 23 20.29 33.14 -19.86
N ILE A 24 20.08 31.86 -19.55
CA ILE A 24 20.24 31.27 -18.22
C ILE A 24 21.65 30.73 -18.05
N GLU A 25 22.15 30.00 -19.04
CA GLU A 25 23.47 29.34 -19.02
C GLU A 25 24.25 29.67 -20.31
N PRO A 26 25.39 30.39 -20.21
CA PRO A 26 26.16 30.82 -21.39
C PRO A 26 26.81 29.70 -22.20
N ASP A 27 27.09 28.57 -21.56
CA ASP A 27 27.77 27.40 -22.19
C ASP A 27 26.76 26.36 -22.71
N TRP A 28 25.46 26.68 -22.69
CA TRP A 28 24.40 25.77 -23.08
C TRP A 28 24.41 25.47 -24.59
N ASP A 29 24.39 24.18 -24.96
CA ASP A 29 24.33 23.71 -26.35
C ASP A 29 23.02 22.97 -26.64
N ILE A 30 22.27 23.50 -27.61
CA ILE A 30 21.00 22.94 -28.06
C ILE A 30 21.14 21.52 -28.63
N LYS A 31 22.29 21.18 -29.27
CA LYS A 31 22.49 19.84 -29.84
C LYS A 31 22.65 18.84 -28.72
N GLN A 32 23.49 19.16 -27.74
CA GLN A 32 23.68 18.33 -26.56
C GLN A 32 22.36 18.16 -25.81
N TRP A 33 21.61 19.24 -25.61
CA TRP A 33 20.30 19.17 -24.98
C TRP A 33 19.31 18.27 -25.74
N MET A 34 19.26 18.35 -27.08
CA MET A 34 18.39 17.46 -27.88
C MET A 34 18.81 16.00 -27.77
N ILE A 35 20.11 15.70 -27.74
CA ILE A 35 20.63 14.35 -27.53
C ILE A 35 20.21 13.84 -26.15
N ASP A 36 20.38 14.66 -25.12
CA ASP A 36 20.03 14.30 -23.74
C ASP A 36 18.52 14.08 -23.59
N GLN A 37 17.69 14.93 -24.19
CA GLN A 37 16.24 14.77 -24.22
C GLN A 37 15.81 13.50 -24.98
N ALA A 38 16.44 13.21 -26.11
CA ALA A 38 16.16 11.99 -26.86
C ALA A 38 16.50 10.74 -26.06
N ASN A 39 17.66 10.71 -25.40
CA ASN A 39 18.07 9.61 -24.53
C ASN A 39 17.11 9.45 -23.34
N MET A 40 16.78 10.54 -22.65
CA MET A 40 15.82 10.52 -21.54
C MET A 40 14.45 9.99 -21.98
N THR A 41 13.98 10.40 -23.16
CA THR A 41 12.71 9.91 -23.72
C THR A 41 12.78 8.42 -24.05
N LEU A 42 13.89 7.96 -24.62
CA LEU A 42 14.10 6.53 -24.90
C LEU A 42 14.16 5.70 -23.62
N ASP A 43 14.77 6.22 -22.55
CA ASP A 43 14.82 5.56 -21.25
C ASP A 43 13.42 5.40 -20.65
N ILE A 44 12.61 6.47 -20.69
CA ILE A 44 11.20 6.43 -20.26
C ILE A 44 10.41 5.38 -21.05
N ILE A 45 10.51 5.40 -22.39
CA ILE A 45 9.83 4.43 -23.25
C ILE A 45 10.27 3.00 -22.91
N SER A 46 11.56 2.78 -22.64
CA SER A 46 12.08 1.47 -22.27
C SER A 46 11.49 0.96 -20.95
N MET A 47 11.29 1.86 -19.98
CA MET A 47 10.70 1.55 -18.69
C MET A 47 9.21 1.19 -18.85
N ASP A 48 8.47 1.97 -19.64
CA ASP A 48 7.06 1.70 -19.95
C ASP A 48 6.88 0.35 -20.65
N LEU A 49 7.73 0.04 -21.63
CA LEU A 49 7.72 -1.26 -22.32
C LEU A 49 7.98 -2.42 -21.36
N ASN A 50 8.90 -2.26 -20.40
CA ASN A 50 9.16 -3.30 -19.40
C ASN A 50 7.96 -3.50 -18.47
N ARG A 51 7.26 -2.43 -18.09
CA ARG A 51 6.03 -2.48 -17.28
C ARG A 51 4.90 -3.18 -18.04
N GLU A 52 4.70 -2.86 -19.31
CA GLU A 52 3.71 -3.54 -20.15
C GLU A 52 4.03 -5.02 -20.31
N ARG A 53 5.31 -5.36 -20.55
CA ARG A 53 5.77 -6.75 -20.63
C ARG A 53 5.40 -7.52 -19.37
N LEU A 54 5.71 -6.98 -18.20
CA LEU A 54 5.41 -7.64 -16.91
C LEU A 54 3.89 -7.84 -16.74
N THR A 55 3.09 -6.85 -17.10
CA THR A 55 1.62 -6.92 -17.02
C THR A 55 1.07 -8.04 -17.91
N ILE A 56 1.62 -8.18 -19.11
CA ILE A 56 1.24 -9.26 -20.04
C ILE A 56 1.68 -10.63 -19.52
N GLU A 57 2.88 -10.74 -18.96
CA GLU A 57 3.39 -11.99 -18.35
C GLU A 57 2.51 -12.45 -17.19
N GLN A 58 2.13 -11.54 -16.30
CA GLN A 58 1.20 -11.84 -15.20
C GLN A 58 -0.17 -12.29 -15.71
N ARG A 59 -0.70 -11.60 -16.72
CA ARG A 59 -1.97 -11.97 -17.35
C ARG A 59 -1.88 -13.37 -17.99
N LEU A 60 -0.77 -13.68 -18.65
CA LEU A 60 -0.51 -15.00 -19.23
C LEU A 60 -0.47 -16.06 -18.15
N HIS A 61 0.24 -15.82 -17.05
CA HIS A 61 0.29 -16.74 -15.92
C HIS A 61 -1.11 -17.01 -15.37
N ARG A 62 -1.92 -15.96 -15.16
CA ARG A 62 -3.30 -16.11 -14.69
C ARG A 62 -4.13 -16.97 -15.65
N VAL A 63 -4.02 -16.74 -16.96
CA VAL A 63 -4.72 -17.54 -17.97
C VAL A 63 -4.27 -19.00 -17.93
N ASN A 64 -2.97 -19.27 -17.81
CA ASN A 64 -2.44 -20.63 -17.70
C ASN A 64 -2.93 -21.34 -16.43
N SER A 65 -2.95 -20.65 -15.29
CA SER A 65 -3.48 -21.21 -14.04
C SER A 65 -4.97 -21.55 -14.15
N ILE A 66 -5.76 -20.72 -14.86
CA ILE A 66 -7.17 -21.03 -15.14
C ILE A 66 -7.29 -22.24 -16.06
N ALA A 67 -6.46 -22.33 -17.10
CA ALA A 67 -6.45 -23.49 -18.01
C ALA A 67 -6.12 -24.78 -17.27
N GLN A 68 -5.10 -24.78 -16.40
CA GLN A 68 -4.71 -25.92 -15.59
C GLN A 68 -5.82 -26.38 -14.62
N ARG A 69 -6.60 -25.44 -14.07
CA ARG A 69 -7.75 -25.75 -13.21
C ARG A 69 -8.95 -26.30 -14.00
N LEU A 70 -9.04 -26.00 -15.29
CA LEU A 70 -10.09 -26.51 -16.17
C LEU A 70 -9.79 -27.94 -16.61
N GLU A 71 -8.51 -28.34 -16.65
CA GLU A 71 -8.15 -29.73 -16.87
C GLU A 71 -8.70 -30.60 -15.72
N PRO A 72 -9.56 -31.59 -16.01
CA PRO A 72 -10.10 -32.45 -14.99
C PRO A 72 -8.94 -33.22 -14.34
N LEU A 73 -8.79 -33.06 -13.02
CA LEU A 73 -7.98 -33.96 -12.21
C LEU A 73 -8.43 -35.38 -12.52
N SER A 74 -7.50 -36.27 -12.87
CA SER A 74 -7.87 -37.68 -13.02
C SER A 74 -8.38 -38.17 -11.66
N ASP A 75 -9.52 -38.84 -11.62
CA ASP A 75 -10.20 -39.35 -10.41
C ASP A 75 -9.32 -40.26 -9.51
N GLY A 76 -8.06 -40.51 -9.87
CA GLY A 76 -7.09 -41.32 -9.12
C GLY A 76 -6.14 -40.56 -8.19
N GLU A 77 -6.15 -39.23 -8.13
CA GLU A 77 -5.20 -38.43 -7.31
C GLU A 77 -5.83 -37.77 -6.06
N ILE A 78 -7.12 -37.98 -5.80
CA ILE A 78 -7.76 -37.50 -4.57
C ILE A 78 -7.55 -38.56 -3.50
N ASP A 79 -6.67 -38.27 -2.53
CA ASP A 79 -6.50 -39.09 -1.34
C ASP A 79 -7.86 -39.22 -0.63
N PRO A 80 -8.39 -40.45 -0.40
CA PRO A 80 -9.69 -40.64 0.24
C PRO A 80 -9.79 -40.03 1.64
N ASP A 81 -8.65 -39.72 2.28
CA ASP A 81 -8.59 -39.05 3.58
C ASP A 81 -8.39 -37.51 3.47
N GLN A 82 -8.12 -36.96 2.28
CA GLN A 82 -8.16 -35.51 2.07
C GLN A 82 -9.60 -35.02 1.94
N ARG A 83 -10.02 -34.19 2.89
CA ARG A 83 -11.27 -33.43 2.83
C ARG A 83 -10.94 -31.95 2.67
N ASN A 84 -11.81 -31.19 2.01
CA ASN A 84 -11.65 -29.74 1.97
C ASN A 84 -11.68 -29.18 3.40
N LEU A 85 -10.94 -28.10 3.66
CA LEU A 85 -10.93 -27.40 4.96
C LEU A 85 -12.35 -27.06 5.48
N PHE A 86 -13.32 -26.94 4.56
CA PHE A 86 -14.72 -26.65 4.85
C PHE A 86 -15.58 -27.90 5.16
N ASP A 87 -15.12 -29.11 4.81
CA ASP A 87 -15.82 -30.37 5.11
C ASP A 87 -15.74 -30.74 6.60
N CYS A 88 -14.82 -30.11 7.35
CA CYS A 88 -14.71 -30.24 8.80
C CYS A 88 -15.72 -29.35 9.56
N PHE A 89 -16.44 -28.47 8.87
CA PHE A 89 -17.47 -27.62 9.48
C PHE A 89 -18.84 -28.18 9.14
N ASP A 90 -19.34 -29.06 10.01
CA ASP A 90 -20.70 -29.56 9.88
C ASP A 90 -21.68 -28.44 10.30
N LEU A 91 -22.27 -27.76 9.30
CA LEU A 91 -23.24 -26.66 9.53
C LEU A 91 -24.54 -27.14 10.22
N ASN A 92 -24.71 -28.46 10.32
CA ASN A 92 -25.85 -29.10 10.96
C ASN A 92 -25.70 -29.24 12.48
N ASP A 93 -24.48 -29.22 13.00
CA ASP A 93 -24.24 -29.26 14.44
C ASP A 93 -24.37 -27.86 15.04
N ALA A 94 -24.90 -27.80 16.26
CA ALA A 94 -25.19 -26.56 16.99
C ALA A 94 -23.91 -25.88 17.51
N HIS A 95 -22.91 -25.67 16.65
CA HIS A 95 -21.76 -24.84 16.95
C HIS A 95 -22.11 -23.36 16.78
N GLY A 96 -21.51 -22.51 17.62
CA GLY A 96 -21.78 -21.05 17.69
C GLY A 96 -21.56 -20.27 16.40
N ILE A 97 -21.00 -20.92 15.36
CA ILE A 97 -20.79 -20.37 14.00
C ILE A 97 -22.08 -20.42 13.16
N ARG A 98 -23.12 -21.21 13.54
CA ARG A 98 -24.39 -21.30 12.81
C ARG A 98 -25.06 -19.94 12.60
N GLY A 99 -24.89 -19.01 13.56
CA GLY A 99 -25.39 -17.64 13.46
C GLY A 99 -24.68 -16.78 12.40
N LEU A 100 -23.51 -17.18 11.89
CA LEU A 100 -22.81 -16.48 10.80
C LEU A 100 -23.31 -16.96 9.43
N GLY A 101 -23.44 -18.27 9.24
CA GLY A 101 -23.95 -18.85 8.00
C GLY A 101 -25.45 -18.63 7.77
N GLN A 102 -26.25 -18.64 8.84
CA GLN A 102 -27.70 -18.45 8.74
C GLN A 102 -28.08 -17.01 8.32
N ARG A 103 -27.28 -16.01 8.69
CA ARG A 103 -27.46 -14.61 8.23
C ARG A 103 -27.17 -14.42 6.74
N ALA A 104 -26.30 -15.25 6.16
CA ALA A 104 -26.01 -15.22 4.73
C ALA A 104 -27.03 -16.03 3.90
N ALA A 105 -27.68 -17.02 4.52
CA ALA A 105 -28.66 -17.90 3.86
C ALA A 105 -30.10 -17.38 3.93
N GLU A 106 -30.44 -16.57 4.94
CA GLU A 106 -31.73 -15.89 4.98
C GLU A 106 -31.70 -14.69 4.00
N PRO A 107 -32.63 -14.61 3.03
CA PRO A 107 -32.69 -13.46 2.15
C PRO A 107 -33.04 -12.25 3.02
N ASN A 108 -32.05 -11.39 3.21
CA ASN A 108 -32.19 -10.19 4.02
C ASN A 108 -33.20 -9.26 3.33
N GLU A 109 -34.48 -9.32 3.71
CA GLU A 109 -35.53 -8.39 3.25
C GLU A 109 -35.36 -6.98 3.87
N GLN A 110 -34.33 -6.79 4.69
CA GLN A 110 -33.97 -5.48 5.22
C GLN A 110 -33.09 -4.78 4.17
N LEU A 111 -33.66 -3.69 3.67
CA LEU A 111 -33.03 -2.64 2.85
C LEU A 111 -31.52 -2.54 3.12
N PRO A 112 -30.68 -2.29 2.11
CA PRO A 112 -29.25 -2.13 2.31
C PRO A 112 -29.04 -1.05 3.38
N VAL A 113 -28.68 -1.48 4.59
CA VAL A 113 -28.04 -0.58 5.53
C VAL A 113 -26.72 -0.33 4.83
N GLU A 114 -26.55 0.89 4.33
CA GLU A 114 -25.25 1.41 3.96
C GLU A 114 -24.37 1.17 5.20
N VAL A 115 -23.64 0.06 5.19
CA VAL A 115 -22.59 -0.18 6.16
C VAL A 115 -21.59 0.89 5.79
N ASP A 116 -21.58 1.96 6.56
CA ASP A 116 -20.58 3.00 6.45
C ASP A 116 -19.23 2.28 6.52
N ASP A 117 -18.57 2.15 5.35
CA ASP A 117 -17.33 1.40 5.19
C ASP A 117 -16.33 1.82 6.29
N ALA A 118 -16.42 3.08 6.73
CA ALA A 118 -15.67 3.68 7.84
C ALA A 118 -15.66 2.87 9.15
N THR A 119 -16.64 2.00 9.39
CA THR A 119 -16.76 1.23 10.63
C THR A 119 -16.12 -0.15 10.57
N HIS A 120 -15.66 -0.61 9.40
CA HIS A 120 -15.05 -1.93 9.31
C HIS A 120 -13.62 -1.87 9.85
N PRO A 121 -13.17 -2.79 10.74
CA PRO A 121 -11.80 -2.78 11.28
C PRO A 121 -10.74 -2.90 10.18
N ALA A 122 -11.12 -3.39 8.99
CA ALA A 122 -10.23 -3.42 7.83
C ALA A 122 -10.05 -2.06 7.13
N ASN A 123 -10.86 -1.04 7.44
CA ASN A 123 -10.67 0.30 6.88
C ASN A 123 -9.37 0.96 7.33
N ALA A 124 -8.88 0.64 8.53
CA ALA A 124 -7.55 1.04 8.97
C ALA A 124 -6.46 0.55 8.00
N PHE A 125 -6.68 -0.58 7.30
CA PHE A 125 -5.76 -1.11 6.29
C PHE A 125 -5.88 -0.48 4.91
N LEU A 126 -6.97 0.25 4.62
CA LEU A 126 -7.16 0.90 3.31
C LEU A 126 -6.22 2.09 3.10
N ASN A 127 -5.81 2.77 4.18
CA ASN A 127 -4.79 3.83 4.13
C ASN A 127 -3.37 3.29 3.85
N PHE A 128 -3.19 1.96 3.91
CA PHE A 128 -1.97 1.26 3.52
C PHE A 128 -2.12 0.55 2.17
N LEU A 129 -3.16 0.88 1.39
CA LEU A 129 -3.25 0.45 0.00
C LEU A 129 -2.22 1.21 -0.85
N PRO A 130 -1.73 0.57 -1.93
CA PRO A 130 -0.65 1.11 -2.75
C PRO A 130 -1.18 2.24 -3.63
N ASP A 131 -1.33 3.43 -3.05
CA ASP A 131 -1.24 4.70 -3.77
C ASP A 131 -0.31 5.64 -2.97
N ASP A 132 0.92 5.70 -3.48
CA ASP A 132 1.94 6.74 -3.36
C ASP A 132 2.66 7.02 -2.02
N HIS A 133 2.20 6.54 -0.85
CA HIS A 133 2.95 6.76 0.42
C HIS A 133 2.93 5.61 1.46
N GLY A 134 2.39 4.43 1.15
CA GLY A 134 2.20 3.34 2.11
C GLY A 134 2.75 2.00 1.61
N ASP A 135 4.07 1.86 1.54
CA ASP A 135 4.71 0.60 1.10
C ASP A 135 5.26 -0.26 2.25
N ASP A 136 5.06 0.13 3.53
CA ASP A 136 5.53 -0.67 4.66
C ASP A 136 4.38 -1.32 5.49
N PRO A 137 4.05 -2.60 5.23
CA PRO A 137 3.10 -3.34 6.04
C PRO A 137 3.58 -3.55 7.49
N LEU A 138 4.88 -3.45 7.78
CA LEU A 138 5.39 -3.52 9.15
C LEU A 138 5.06 -2.24 9.91
N LEU A 139 5.27 -1.07 9.30
CA LEU A 139 4.83 0.21 9.86
C LEU A 139 3.34 0.21 10.19
N ALA A 140 2.49 -0.35 9.31
CA ALA A 140 1.05 -0.48 9.57
C ALA A 140 0.75 -1.30 10.84
N ILE A 141 1.44 -2.43 11.00
CA ILE A 141 1.29 -3.29 12.18
C ILE A 141 1.83 -2.60 13.43
N ALA A 142 2.98 -1.93 13.33
CA ALA A 142 3.60 -1.18 14.42
C ALA A 142 2.71 -0.02 14.88
N CYS A 143 2.10 0.73 13.96
CA CYS A 143 1.14 1.78 14.26
C CYS A 143 -0.08 1.22 15.02
N GLN A 144 -0.67 0.13 14.52
CA GLN A 144 -1.83 -0.48 15.17
C GLN A 144 -1.50 -1.01 16.58
N LEU A 145 -0.32 -1.61 16.74
CA LEU A 145 0.15 -2.11 18.03
C LEU A 145 0.43 -0.96 19.00
N MET A 146 0.99 0.16 18.53
CA MET A 146 1.22 1.35 19.34
C MET A 146 -0.10 1.93 19.88
N LEU A 147 -1.12 2.04 19.03
CA LEU A 147 -2.45 2.47 19.46
C LEU A 147 -3.02 1.53 20.53
N PHE A 148 -2.87 0.21 20.34
CA PHE A 148 -3.28 -0.77 21.34
C PHE A 148 -2.50 -0.63 22.67
N VAL A 149 -1.20 -0.37 22.63
CA VAL A 149 -0.38 -0.13 23.84
C VAL A 149 -0.86 1.11 24.58
N VAL A 150 -1.06 2.23 23.87
CA VAL A 150 -1.56 3.48 24.44
C VAL A 150 -2.95 3.27 25.07
N GLU A 151 -3.88 2.63 24.36
CA GLU A 151 -5.20 2.29 24.88
C GLU A 151 -5.14 1.38 26.11
N SER A 152 -4.22 0.41 26.13
CA SER A 152 -4.00 -0.50 27.25
C SER A 152 -3.49 0.23 28.51
N VAL A 153 -2.59 1.21 28.33
CA VAL A 153 -2.13 2.08 29.42
C VAL A 153 -3.30 2.90 29.97
N MET A 154 -4.08 3.53 29.09
CA MET A 154 -5.25 4.30 29.49
C MET A 154 -6.34 3.45 30.16
N ALA A 155 -6.55 2.22 29.70
CA ALA A 155 -7.50 1.27 30.28
C ALA A 155 -7.15 0.86 31.71
N LYS A 156 -5.87 0.98 32.12
CA LYS A 156 -5.43 0.79 33.52
C LYS A 156 -5.80 1.96 34.43
N GLY A 157 -6.37 3.04 33.87
CA GLY A 157 -6.84 4.23 34.59
C GLY A 157 -5.85 5.40 34.55
N GLU A 158 -4.80 5.31 33.74
CA GLU A 158 -3.89 6.43 33.49
C GLU A 158 -4.50 7.42 32.49
N PRO A 159 -4.35 8.74 32.69
CA PRO A 159 -4.99 9.73 31.83
C PRO A 159 -4.32 9.89 30.47
N VAL A 160 -3.03 9.56 30.36
CA VAL A 160 -2.17 9.68 29.16
C VAL A 160 -1.16 8.54 29.16
N ALA A 161 -0.68 8.15 27.98
CA ALA A 161 0.46 7.24 27.86
C ALA A 161 1.76 8.06 27.76
N THR A 162 2.73 7.80 28.62
CA THR A 162 4.05 8.45 28.55
C THR A 162 4.92 7.79 27.49
N LEU A 163 5.89 8.52 26.93
CA LEU A 163 6.84 8.01 25.96
C LEU A 163 7.52 6.71 26.44
N ASP A 164 8.02 6.71 27.69
CA ASP A 164 8.64 5.53 28.31
C ASP A 164 7.68 4.32 28.35
N SER A 165 6.41 4.55 28.70
CA SER A 165 5.41 3.48 28.76
C SER A 165 5.10 2.88 27.38
N ILE A 166 5.17 3.71 26.33
CA ILE A 166 5.00 3.28 24.95
C ILE A 166 6.21 2.45 24.52
N TYR A 167 7.44 2.90 24.77
CA TYR A 167 8.65 2.13 24.46
C TYR A 167 8.71 0.80 25.18
N ASP A 168 8.39 0.77 26.47
CA ASP A 168 8.34 -0.46 27.25
C ASP A 168 7.28 -1.43 26.68
N GLY A 169 6.09 -0.91 26.37
CA GLY A 169 5.00 -1.70 25.79
C GLY A 169 5.33 -2.24 24.40
N MET A 170 5.94 -1.43 23.53
CA MET A 170 6.34 -1.84 22.18
C MET A 170 7.48 -2.87 22.21
N THR A 171 8.45 -2.67 23.11
CA THR A 171 9.56 -3.62 23.31
C THR A 171 9.08 -4.96 23.87
N GLU A 172 8.09 -4.97 24.78
CA GLU A 172 7.48 -6.19 25.30
C GLU A 172 6.86 -7.04 24.17
N HIS A 173 6.33 -6.39 23.15
CA HIS A 173 5.76 -7.03 21.96
C HIS A 173 6.79 -7.34 20.87
N GLY A 174 8.08 -7.06 21.12
CA GLY A 174 9.19 -7.41 20.23
C GLY A 174 9.42 -6.43 19.08
N VAL A 175 8.88 -5.22 19.15
CA VAL A 175 9.14 -4.14 18.20
C VAL A 175 10.44 -3.43 18.56
N ASN A 176 11.27 -3.12 17.56
CA ASN A 176 12.53 -2.42 17.80
C ASN A 176 12.30 -0.92 18.07
N VAL A 177 13.30 -0.25 18.63
CA VAL A 177 13.28 1.20 18.91
C VAL A 177 13.08 2.01 17.63
N GLU A 178 13.80 1.67 16.55
CA GLU A 178 13.68 2.36 15.26
C GLU A 178 12.25 2.28 14.67
N GLU A 179 11.63 1.10 14.73
CA GLU A 179 10.24 0.88 14.28
C GLU A 179 9.23 1.59 15.19
N THR A 180 9.55 1.72 16.47
CA THR A 180 8.73 2.47 17.44
C THR A 180 8.78 3.97 17.16
N GLU A 181 9.96 4.51 16.86
CA GLU A 181 10.13 5.92 16.47
C GLU A 181 9.37 6.22 15.18
N GLU A 182 9.51 5.38 14.17
CA GLU A 182 8.85 5.55 12.87
C GLU A 182 7.33 5.48 12.99
N ALA A 183 6.80 4.51 13.75
CA ALA A 183 5.37 4.42 14.01
C ALA A 183 4.82 5.63 14.79
N LEU A 184 5.59 6.15 15.75
CA LEU A 184 5.20 7.33 16.51
C LEU A 184 5.14 8.57 15.60
N GLU A 185 6.18 8.82 14.81
CA GLU A 185 6.23 9.94 13.85
C GLU A 185 5.09 9.84 12.83
N HIS A 186 4.83 8.63 12.32
CA HIS A 186 3.76 8.39 11.37
C HIS A 186 2.38 8.67 11.97
N LEU A 187 2.11 8.19 13.18
CA LEU A 187 0.84 8.41 13.87
C LEU A 187 0.63 9.87 14.26
N LEU A 188 1.69 10.61 14.61
CA LEU A 188 1.60 12.05 14.85
C LEU A 188 1.31 12.82 13.55
N THR A 189 1.95 12.42 12.45
CA THR A 189 1.79 13.07 11.14
C THR A 189 0.41 12.82 10.53
N THR A 190 -0.11 11.59 10.65
CA THR A 190 -1.43 11.20 10.15
C THR A 190 -2.56 11.57 11.11
N GLY A 191 -2.23 11.97 12.34
CA GLY A 191 -3.19 12.37 13.37
C GLY A 191 -3.86 11.22 14.10
N GLY A 192 -3.29 10.00 14.06
CA GLY A 192 -3.75 8.87 14.88
C GLY A 192 -3.38 9.00 16.36
N LEU A 193 -2.29 9.71 16.68
CA LEU A 193 -1.90 10.08 18.04
C LEU A 193 -1.79 11.60 18.16
N VAL A 194 -2.07 12.11 19.36
CA VAL A 194 -1.87 13.51 19.72
C VAL A 194 -1.01 13.60 20.96
N GLU A 195 0.04 14.41 20.88
CA GLU A 195 0.83 14.84 22.03
C GLU A 195 0.11 15.97 22.76
N VAL A 196 -0.21 15.77 24.04
CA VAL A 196 -0.99 16.71 24.86
C VAL A 196 -0.14 17.46 25.88
N ASP A 197 1.02 16.92 26.22
CA ASP A 197 2.05 17.51 27.10
C ASP A 197 3.40 16.85 26.76
N ASP A 198 4.50 17.37 27.31
CA ASP A 198 5.84 16.83 27.08
C ASP A 198 5.87 15.30 27.33
N ASP A 199 6.22 14.53 26.29
CA ASP A 199 6.30 13.07 26.31
C ASP A 199 4.98 12.36 26.70
N CYS A 200 3.82 12.99 26.50
CA CYS A 200 2.50 12.46 26.87
C CYS A 200 1.53 12.40 25.69
N PHE A 201 1.02 11.20 25.39
CA PHE A 201 0.23 10.91 24.19
C PHE A 201 -1.15 10.32 24.51
N ILE A 202 -2.12 10.64 23.65
CA ILE A 202 -3.47 10.04 23.64
C ILE A 202 -3.89 9.69 22.21
N PRO A 203 -4.74 8.66 22.02
CA PRO A 203 -5.28 8.31 20.70
C PRO A 203 -6.34 9.33 20.30
N LEU A 204 -6.34 9.72 19.03
CA LEU A 204 -7.40 10.55 18.46
C LEU A 204 -8.53 9.62 17.99
N VAL A 205 -9.59 9.53 18.79
CA VAL A 205 -10.82 8.76 18.48
C VAL A 205 -11.84 9.62 17.73
#